data_AF-A0A3C0R3I9-F1
#
_entry.id   AF-A0A3C0R3I9-F1
#
_cell.length_a   1.000
_cell.length_b   1.000
_cell.length_c   1.000
_cell.angle_alpha   90.00
_cell.angle_beta   90.00
_cell.angle_gamma   90.00
#
_symmetry.space_group_name_H-M   'P 1'
#
loop_
_entity.id
_entity.type
_entity.pdbx_description
1 polymer ?
#
loop_
_entity_poly.entity_id
_entity_poly.type
_entity_poly.pdbx_seq_one_letter_code
_entity_poly.pdbx_strand_id
1 'polypeptide(L)'
;MIDLASFKNAQLRGGFIIEEVTIADEPLIDAIGREAIARTTIIAREFFITIRRGLTDEELSVTLYHEILEAMTVASNNPPASVTMFNEAEFERAAYRAHNEFGPASPETLDRMLQSYDFGEQ
;
A
#
# COMPACT_ATOMS: atom_id res chain seq x y z
N MET A 1 -14.30 9.49 4.27
CA MET A 1 -12.98 9.95 4.73
C MET A 1 -12.26 8.77 5.35
N ILE A 2 -11.13 8.41 4.77
CA ILE A 2 -10.27 7.33 5.27
C ILE A 2 -9.57 7.81 6.53
N ASP A 3 -9.67 7.04 7.62
CA ASP A 3 -8.98 7.34 8.87
C ASP A 3 -7.55 6.80 8.84
N LEU A 4 -6.58 7.66 8.54
CA LEU A 4 -5.17 7.28 8.49
C LEU A 4 -4.62 6.80 9.84
N ALA A 5 -5.21 7.23 10.96
CA ALA A 5 -4.78 6.77 12.28
C ALA A 5 -5.09 5.29 12.51
N SER A 6 -6.10 4.75 11.82
CA SER A 6 -6.47 3.32 11.91
C SER A 6 -5.40 2.38 11.36
N PHE A 7 -4.50 2.87 10.49
CA PHE A 7 -3.42 2.07 9.91
C PHE A 7 -2.21 1.95 10.83
N LYS A 8 -2.10 2.79 11.86
CA LYS A 8 -0.95 2.79 12.75
C LYS A 8 -0.84 1.47 13.52
N ASN A 9 0.30 0.80 13.40
CA ASN A 9 0.58 -0.55 13.93
C ASN A 9 -0.35 -1.64 13.37
N ALA A 10 -1.01 -1.40 12.23
CA ALA A 10 -1.88 -2.40 11.63
C ALA A 10 -1.04 -3.62 11.21
N GLN A 11 -1.40 -4.79 11.70
CA GLN A 11 -0.79 -6.05 11.32
C GLN A 11 -1.31 -6.47 9.94
N LEU A 12 -0.39 -6.87 9.08
CA LEU A 12 -0.69 -7.45 7.79
C LEU A 12 -0.26 -8.93 7.76
N ARG A 13 -0.74 -9.61 6.72
CA ARG A 13 -0.32 -10.96 6.35
C ARG A 13 1.20 -11.08 6.29
N GLY A 14 1.70 -12.30 6.52
CA GLY A 14 3.13 -12.58 6.47
C GLY A 14 3.96 -11.92 7.59
N GLY A 15 3.34 -11.29 8.59
CA GLY A 15 4.03 -10.66 9.72
C GLY A 15 4.60 -9.27 9.40
N PHE A 16 3.99 -8.55 8.46
CA PHE A 16 4.31 -7.16 8.15
C PHE A 16 3.44 -6.21 8.98
N ILE A 17 3.91 -4.98 9.16
CA ILE A 17 3.25 -3.95 9.96
C ILE A 17 3.23 -2.66 9.18
N ILE A 18 2.08 -1.99 9.12
CA ILE A 18 2.02 -0.58 8.74
C ILE A 18 2.34 0.20 10.00
N GLU A 19 3.57 0.69 10.11
CA GLU A 19 3.99 1.43 11.30
C GLU A 19 3.32 2.81 11.30
N GLU A 20 3.32 3.48 10.15
CA GLU A 20 2.73 4.80 10.02
C GLU A 20 2.29 5.12 8.59
N VAL A 21 1.18 5.86 8.48
CA VAL A 21 0.77 6.56 7.26
C VAL A 21 0.66 8.05 7.57
N THR A 22 1.45 8.86 6.88
CA THR A 22 1.50 10.32 7.08
C THR A 22 1.15 11.08 5.81
N ILE A 23 0.69 12.32 5.98
CA ILE A 23 0.48 13.26 4.87
C ILE A 23 1.70 14.18 4.77
N ALA A 24 2.24 14.32 3.57
CA ALA A 24 3.34 15.24 3.31
C ALA A 24 2.90 16.70 3.41
N ASP A 25 3.75 17.53 4.03
CA ASP A 25 3.58 18.98 4.07
C ASP A 25 4.14 19.66 2.81
N GLU A 26 5.13 19.04 2.17
CA GLU A 26 5.77 19.49 0.94
C GLU A 26 5.54 18.49 -0.21
N PRO A 27 5.69 18.89 -1.48
CA PRO A 27 5.60 17.96 -2.60
C PRO A 27 6.57 16.77 -2.43
N LEU A 28 6.05 15.56 -2.59
CA LEU A 28 6.89 14.37 -2.63
C LEU A 28 7.60 14.33 -3.97
N ILE A 29 8.93 14.25 -3.93
CA ILE A 29 9.76 14.12 -5.12
C ILE A 29 10.34 12.70 -5.18
N ASP A 30 10.29 12.07 -6.35
CA ASP A 30 10.87 10.76 -6.62
C ASP A 30 12.39 10.85 -6.87
N ALA A 31 13.03 9.69 -7.08
CA ALA A 31 14.48 9.59 -7.27
C ALA A 31 15.00 10.27 -8.55
N ILE A 32 14.13 10.63 -9.50
CA ILE A 32 14.48 11.27 -10.77
C ILE A 32 13.96 12.71 -10.87
N GLY A 33 13.48 13.29 -9.75
CA GLY A 33 13.10 14.69 -9.64
C GLY A 33 11.67 15.01 -10.05
N ARG A 34 10.77 14.01 -10.15
CA ARG A 34 9.35 14.21 -10.49
C ARG A 34 8.49 14.19 -9.24
N GLU A 35 7.31 14.80 -9.33
CA GLU A 35 6.32 14.68 -8.25
C GLU A 35 5.79 13.25 -8.14
N ALA A 36 5.79 12.72 -6.92
CA ALA A 36 5.24 11.44 -6.54
C ALA A 36 3.95 11.61 -5.75
N ILE A 37 3.06 10.63 -5.85
CA ILE A 37 1.80 10.60 -5.09
C ILE A 37 2.04 10.06 -3.68
N ALA A 38 2.89 9.04 -3.55
CA ALA A 38 3.29 8.48 -2.28
C ALA A 38 4.75 8.03 -2.30
N ARG A 39 5.24 7.69 -1.11
CA ARG A 39 6.55 7.10 -0.89
C ARG A 39 6.43 6.10 0.24
N THR A 40 6.83 4.87 -0.02
CA THR A 40 6.93 3.83 1.01
C THR A 40 8.39 3.55 1.37
N THR A 41 8.70 3.66 2.66
CA THR A 41 9.99 3.23 3.23
C THR A 41 9.78 1.91 3.96
N ILE A 42 10.64 0.93 3.68
CA ILE A 42 10.57 -0.41 4.25
C ILE A 42 11.77 -0.61 5.17
N ILE A 43 11.52 -0.86 6.45
CA ILE A 43 12.55 -1.19 7.44
C ILE A 43 12.21 -2.57 8.01
N ALA A 44 12.97 -3.58 7.62
CA ALA A 44 12.68 -4.97 7.93
C ALA A 44 11.25 -5.39 7.50
N ARG A 45 10.29 -5.37 8.42
CA ARG A 45 8.88 -5.76 8.20
C ARG A 45 7.90 -4.60 8.42
N GLU A 46 8.43 -3.40 8.62
CA GLU A 46 7.67 -2.20 8.93
C GLU A 46 7.58 -1.30 7.70
N PHE A 47 6.37 -0.83 7.40
CA PHE A 47 6.08 0.10 6.31
C PHE A 47 5.78 1.48 6.87
N PHE A 48 6.50 2.47 6.36
CA PHE A 48 6.29 3.89 6.62
C PHE A 48 5.86 4.54 5.32
N ILE A 49 4.59 4.94 5.25
CA ILE A 49 3.99 5.48 4.02
C ILE A 49 3.79 6.97 4.19
N THR A 50 4.30 7.75 3.25
CA THR A 50 4.04 9.19 3.16
C THR A 50 3.24 9.46 1.90
N ILE A 51 2.12 10.18 2.02
CA ILE A 51 1.19 10.44 0.92
C ILE A 51 1.10 11.95 0.68
N ARG A 52 1.09 12.37 -0.58
CA ARG A 52 0.90 13.77 -0.96
C ARG A 52 -0.45 14.29 -0.45
N ARG A 53 -0.45 15.52 0.06
CA ARG A 53 -1.68 16.20 0.48
C ARG A 53 -2.64 16.45 -0.68
N GLY A 54 -3.94 16.46 -0.38
CA GLY A 54 -4.98 16.94 -1.31
C GLY A 54 -5.55 15.87 -2.25
N LEU A 55 -5.22 14.60 -2.04
CA LEU A 55 -5.91 13.50 -2.70
C LEU A 55 -7.37 13.41 -2.26
N THR A 56 -8.23 13.02 -3.19
CA THR A 56 -9.60 12.58 -2.90
C THR A 56 -9.58 11.27 -2.10
N ASP A 57 -10.71 10.92 -1.47
CA ASP A 57 -10.83 9.64 -0.74
C ASP A 57 -10.57 8.42 -1.64
N GLU A 58 -10.97 8.49 -2.92
CA GLU A 58 -10.73 7.43 -3.90
C GLU A 58 -9.25 7.32 -4.26
N GLU A 59 -8.61 8.44 -4.63
CA GLU A 59 -7.17 8.48 -4.93
C GLU A 59 -6.35 7.97 -3.74
N LEU A 60 -6.66 8.44 -2.53
CA LEU A 60 -6.01 7.98 -1.30
C LEU A 60 -6.19 6.47 -1.09
N SER A 61 -7.40 5.96 -1.32
CA SER A 61 -7.68 4.53 -1.20
C SER A 61 -6.86 3.71 -2.19
N VAL A 62 -6.84 4.12 -3.47
CA VAL A 62 -6.13 3.41 -4.53
C VAL A 62 -4.63 3.45 -4.26
N THR A 63 -4.09 4.61 -3.85
CA THR A 63 -2.68 4.73 -3.44
C THR A 63 -2.35 3.77 -2.30
N LEU A 64 -3.17 3.65 -1.26
CA LEU A 64 -2.91 2.73 -0.16
C LEU A 64 -2.90 1.26 -0.58
N TYR A 65 -3.85 0.83 -1.42
CA TYR A 65 -3.83 -0.52 -1.97
C TYR A 65 -2.58 -0.77 -2.82
N HIS A 66 -2.21 0.20 -3.67
CA HIS A 66 -1.04 0.10 -4.54
C HIS A 66 0.23 -0.08 -3.71
N GLU A 67 0.53 0.90 -2.84
CA GLU A 67 1.78 0.95 -2.08
C GLU A 67 1.94 -0.27 -1.19
N ILE A 68 0.86 -0.75 -0.56
CA ILE A 68 0.92 -1.95 0.29
C ILE A 68 1.15 -3.21 -0.53
N LEU A 69 0.48 -3.38 -1.67
CA LEU A 69 0.68 -4.57 -2.49
C LEU A 69 2.10 -4.63 -3.06
N GLU A 70 2.61 -3.49 -3.52
CA GLU A 70 3.99 -3.39 -4.01
C GLU A 70 4.99 -3.63 -2.87
N ALA A 71 4.86 -2.93 -1.74
CA ALA A 71 5.77 -3.08 -0.61
C ALA A 71 5.81 -4.52 -0.07
N MET A 72 4.65 -5.18 0.04
CA MET A 72 4.56 -6.59 0.41
C MET A 72 5.27 -7.50 -0.59
N THR A 73 5.14 -7.21 -1.89
CA THR A 73 5.78 -7.99 -2.95
C THR A 73 7.29 -7.84 -2.91
N VAL A 74 7.78 -6.60 -2.74
CA VAL A 74 9.21 -6.27 -2.70
C VAL A 74 9.89 -6.77 -1.42
N ALA A 75 9.21 -6.66 -0.27
CA ALA A 75 9.79 -7.00 1.02
C ALA A 75 9.66 -8.48 1.41
N SER A 76 8.75 -9.23 0.79
CA SER A 76 8.61 -10.65 1.06
C SER A 76 9.80 -11.43 0.53
N ASN A 77 10.33 -12.36 1.33
CA ASN A 77 11.39 -13.28 0.90
C ASN A 77 10.89 -14.26 -0.18
N ASN A 78 9.60 -14.59 -0.15
CA ASN A 78 8.92 -15.50 -1.09
C ASN A 78 7.56 -14.89 -1.42
N PRO A 79 7.48 -13.84 -2.25
CA PRO A 79 6.21 -13.27 -2.65
C PRO A 79 5.41 -14.30 -3.48
N PRO A 80 4.07 -14.23 -3.48
CA PRO A 80 3.26 -15.06 -4.35
C PRO A 80 3.63 -14.86 -5.82
N ALA A 81 3.64 -15.96 -6.60
CA ALA A 81 4.00 -15.93 -8.01
C ALA A 81 3.08 -15.01 -8.84
N SER A 82 1.83 -14.83 -8.38
CA SER A 82 0.82 -13.96 -8.99
C SER A 82 1.25 -12.49 -9.06
N VAL A 83 2.10 -12.03 -8.14
CA VAL A 83 2.53 -10.62 -8.03
C VAL A 83 4.02 -10.42 -8.32
N THR A 84 4.82 -11.49 -8.38
CA THR A 84 6.28 -11.39 -8.57
C THR A 84 6.67 -10.76 -9.92
N MET A 85 5.81 -10.87 -10.93
CA MET A 85 6.04 -10.35 -12.28
C MET A 85 5.26 -9.06 -12.56
N PHE A 86 4.59 -8.49 -11.55
CA PHE A 86 3.85 -7.24 -11.75
C PHE A 86 4.79 -6.11 -12.12
N ASN A 87 4.39 -5.36 -13.14
CA ASN A 87 4.88 -4.01 -13.38
C ASN A 87 3.95 -2.97 -12.75
N GLU A 88 4.34 -1.70 -12.83
CA GLU A 88 3.58 -0.54 -12.33
C GLU A 88 2.09 -0.54 -12.72
N ALA A 89 1.79 -0.78 -13.99
CA ALA A 89 0.42 -0.76 -14.49
C ALA A 89 -0.42 -1.96 -14.00
N GLU A 90 0.24 -3.05 -13.58
CA GLU A 90 -0.41 -4.20 -12.96
C GLU A 90 -0.71 -3.93 -11.48
N PHE A 91 0.21 -3.31 -10.73
CA PHE A 91 -0.06 -2.82 -9.38
C PHE A 91 -1.17 -1.78 -9.34
N GLU A 92 -1.14 -0.79 -10.24
CA GLU A 92 -2.20 0.22 -10.35
C GLU A 92 -3.56 -0.42 -10.61
N ARG A 93 -3.64 -1.37 -11.56
CA ARG A 93 -4.89 -2.07 -11.87
C ARG A 93 -5.38 -2.92 -10.71
N ALA A 94 -4.47 -3.59 -10.00
CA ALA A 94 -4.79 -4.35 -8.80
C ALA A 94 -5.39 -3.45 -7.71
N ALA A 95 -4.81 -2.25 -7.53
CA ALA A 95 -5.28 -1.27 -6.56
C ALA A 95 -6.69 -0.75 -6.87
N TYR A 96 -6.95 -0.37 -8.14
CA TYR A 96 -8.30 0.00 -8.57
C TYR A 96 -9.30 -1.15 -8.42
N ARG A 97 -8.87 -2.38 -8.73
CA ARG A 97 -9.73 -3.55 -8.53
C ARG A 97 -10.06 -3.73 -7.05
N ALA A 98 -9.07 -3.65 -6.15
CA ALA A 98 -9.27 -3.77 -4.72
C ALA A 98 -10.23 -2.70 -4.18
N HIS A 99 -10.07 -1.44 -4.62
CA HIS A 99 -11.01 -0.37 -4.27
C HIS A 99 -12.44 -0.67 -4.74
N ASN A 100 -12.61 -1.12 -5.98
CA ASN A 100 -13.93 -1.43 -6.54
C ASN A 100 -14.58 -2.66 -5.88
N GLU A 101 -13.79 -3.65 -5.48
CA GLU A 101 -14.26 -4.91 -4.91
C GLU A 101 -14.52 -4.82 -3.41
N PHE A 102 -13.64 -4.16 -2.65
CA PHE A 102 -13.69 -4.11 -1.19
C PHE A 102 -14.11 -2.74 -0.63
N GLY A 103 -14.12 -1.71 -1.46
CA GLY A 103 -14.40 -0.33 -1.06
C GLY A 103 -13.14 0.42 -0.59
N PRO A 104 -13.33 1.53 0.15
CA PRO A 104 -12.23 2.35 0.66
C PRO A 104 -11.21 1.54 1.46
N ALA A 105 -9.94 1.95 1.37
CA ALA A 105 -8.86 1.30 2.09
C ALA A 105 -9.07 1.42 3.61
N SER A 106 -8.92 0.29 4.29
CA SER A 106 -8.81 0.13 5.73
C SER A 106 -7.85 -1.04 5.98
N PRO A 107 -7.33 -1.24 7.21
CA PRO A 107 -6.54 -2.42 7.54
C PRO A 107 -7.21 -3.74 7.12
N GLU A 108 -8.52 -3.87 7.34
CA GLU A 108 -9.25 -5.08 6.98
C GLU A 108 -9.35 -5.30 5.46
N THR A 109 -9.53 -4.24 4.69
CA THR A 109 -9.64 -4.37 3.23
C THR A 109 -8.27 -4.58 2.57
N LEU A 110 -7.20 -4.02 3.14
CA LEU A 110 -5.83 -4.34 2.76
C LEU A 110 -5.52 -5.82 3.01
N ASP A 111 -5.89 -6.36 4.17
CA ASP A 111 -5.70 -7.78 4.47
C ASP A 111 -6.44 -8.68 3.46
N ARG A 112 -7.69 -8.32 3.11
CA ARG A 112 -8.47 -9.04 2.09
C ARG A 112 -7.82 -9.00 0.71
N MET A 113 -7.29 -7.84 0.29
CA MET A 113 -6.55 -7.73 -0.96
C MET A 113 -5.33 -8.67 -0.93
N LEU A 114 -4.52 -8.62 0.12
CA LEU A 114 -3.34 -9.49 0.25
C LEU A 114 -3.73 -10.97 0.26
N GLN A 115 -4.83 -11.32 0.92
CA GLN A 115 -5.39 -12.68 0.87
C GLN A 115 -5.72 -13.12 -0.55
N SER A 116 -6.32 -12.24 -1.35
CA SER A 116 -6.71 -12.54 -2.74
C SER A 116 -5.52 -12.81 -3.68
N TYR A 117 -4.32 -12.41 -3.27
CA TYR A 117 -3.06 -12.67 -3.97
C TYR A 117 -2.25 -13.79 -3.33
N ASP A 118 -2.83 -14.57 -2.41
CA ASP A 118 -2.22 -15.71 -1.73
C ASP A 118 -1.06 -15.36 -0.77
N PHE A 119 -1.02 -14.13 -0.24
CA PHE A 119 -0.12 -13.85 0.89
C PHE A 119 -0.56 -14.66 2.12
N GLY A 120 0.37 -15.39 2.73
CA GLY A 120 0.11 -16.29 3.86
C GLY A 120 -0.17 -15.56 5.18
N GLU A 121 -0.86 -16.23 6.10
CA GLU A 121 -1.02 -15.78 7.50
C GLU A 121 0.29 -15.97 8.29
N GLN A 122 0.35 -15.39 9.49
CA GLN A 122 1.48 -15.55 10.42
C GLN A 122 1.58 -16.99 10.95
#